data_AF-A0A1I6WQS9-F1
#
_entry.id   AF-A0A1I6WQS9-F1
#
_cell.length_a   1.000
_cell.length_b   1.000
_cell.length_c   1.000
_cell.angle_alpha   90.00
_cell.angle_beta   90.00
_cell.angle_gamma   90.00
#
_symmetry.space_group_name_H-M   'P 1'
#
loop_
_entity.id
_entity.type
_entity.pdbx_description
1 polymer ?
#
loop_
_entity_poly.entity_id
_entity_poly.type
_entity_poly.pdbx_seq_one_letter_code
_entity_poly.pdbx_strand_id
1 'polypeptide(L)'
;MSTPMQDKPQFPFGPFLFLGDSVTASWTAQNPPLFSGPQAVGRGIAGQSVRDTARRLRSEIALYGAKGLHLLCGRDDILNGARTPTLDGIVADIAVILRDTSDLYVRTWVGSIVPVDMAAPGAAGRPIALIGAVNAWLRDHVQEYGAHFIDYDPVLATETGALRPDYSDDGIGLNAAGLAALEAATLAVLTVPDLEPIWPPPESEDAARRRKFLHHFGYLDSNTRYPSPFIQFAGKPGASHYGTPFDADGFLNAVPIVARKPEGETRILVVGDSTTIDGGDIANTLPGRIERILRAGGLDSAKVYNFGVMSSCLTQMTHLIWSRLVTYSPDAILVLSGSTDLFQPWTYDPRPGHPYNAFITQRLYDHFFDTHDPRAREDGLSYEALITLIYEELKRLRVEVGWQSPGWEDAIIHHYELAAHRLTKLSHDHGVPIISILQPTILRKRHLTEAERGVASGAFLAYLDRQYAKLEAFTAQLAARRPYRRTFTALDLSGIFCDRKEGTFYDIVHYDDPAREIVATRLAAEIRGALDQACARTPLARVRHLLGGLRR
;
A
#
# COMPACT_ATOMS: atom_id res chain seq x y z
N MET A 1 -25.99 34.39 24.28
CA MET A 1 -25.74 32.97 23.98
C MET A 1 -26.39 32.70 22.64
N SER A 2 -25.60 32.75 21.56
CA SER A 2 -26.08 32.47 20.22
C SER A 2 -25.82 31.00 19.94
N THR A 3 -26.89 30.23 19.75
CA THR A 3 -26.82 28.84 19.29
C THR A 3 -26.03 28.80 17.98
N PRO A 4 -25.03 27.90 17.81
CA PRO A 4 -24.40 27.75 16.51
C PRO A 4 -25.46 27.23 15.54
N MET A 5 -25.67 27.94 14.42
CA MET A 5 -26.40 27.41 13.27
C MET A 5 -25.72 26.10 12.88
N GLN A 6 -26.39 24.97 13.13
CA GLN A 6 -26.04 23.72 12.46
C GLN A 6 -26.43 23.91 11.00
N ASP A 7 -25.44 24.20 10.14
CA ASP A 7 -25.63 24.14 8.69
C ASP A 7 -26.14 22.75 8.35
N LYS A 8 -27.33 22.68 7.75
CA LYS A 8 -27.89 21.42 7.26
C LYS A 8 -26.88 20.79 6.28
N PRO A 9 -26.69 19.46 6.32
CA PRO A 9 -25.80 18.81 5.38
C PRO A 9 -26.29 19.07 3.94
N GLN A 10 -25.35 19.39 3.05
CA GLN A 10 -25.63 19.68 1.64
C GLN A 10 -26.10 18.42 0.90
N PHE A 11 -25.58 17.26 1.30
CA PHE A 11 -25.97 15.96 0.76
C PHE A 11 -26.76 15.17 1.82
N PRO A 12 -27.74 14.36 1.40
CA PRO A 12 -28.63 13.62 2.31
C PRO A 12 -27.89 12.54 3.12
N PHE A 13 -26.74 12.08 2.61
CA PHE A 13 -25.76 11.25 3.31
C PHE A 13 -24.35 11.62 2.82
N GLY A 14 -23.30 11.06 3.40
CA GLY A 14 -21.95 11.27 2.86
C GLY A 14 -20.84 10.91 3.84
N PRO A 15 -19.57 10.95 3.39
CA PRO A 15 -19.09 11.75 2.25
C PRO A 15 -19.50 11.25 0.85
N PHE A 16 -19.70 12.18 -0.10
CA PHE A 16 -19.84 11.95 -1.54
C PHE A 16 -18.49 12.09 -2.23
N LEU A 17 -18.09 11.07 -2.97
CA LEU A 17 -16.88 11.07 -3.78
C LEU A 17 -17.22 11.54 -5.20
N PHE A 18 -16.52 12.56 -5.70
CA PHE A 18 -16.61 13.02 -7.08
C PHE A 18 -15.37 12.53 -7.82
N LEU A 19 -15.50 11.39 -8.49
CA LEU A 19 -14.40 10.68 -9.12
C LEU A 19 -14.44 10.91 -10.63
N GLY A 20 -13.30 11.19 -11.25
CA GLY A 20 -13.29 11.34 -12.69
C GLY A 20 -11.97 11.78 -13.30
N ASP A 21 -12.10 12.26 -14.53
CA ASP A 21 -11.01 12.69 -15.39
C ASP A 21 -10.72 14.20 -15.29
N SER A 22 -10.21 14.80 -16.36
CA SER A 22 -9.87 16.21 -16.46
C SER A 22 -11.02 17.17 -16.13
N VAL A 23 -12.28 16.81 -16.40
CA VAL A 23 -13.43 17.68 -16.09
C VAL A 23 -13.64 17.77 -14.59
N THR A 24 -13.65 16.63 -13.89
CA THR A 24 -13.77 16.58 -12.43
C THR A 24 -12.58 17.26 -11.76
N ALA A 25 -11.38 17.13 -12.32
CA ALA A 25 -10.18 17.81 -11.81
C ALA A 25 -10.33 19.33 -11.88
N SER A 26 -10.78 19.84 -13.04
CA SER A 26 -11.02 21.28 -13.25
C SER A 26 -12.13 21.80 -12.33
N TRP A 27 -13.24 21.07 -12.22
CA TRP A 27 -14.34 21.43 -11.33
C TRP A 27 -13.90 21.51 -9.87
N THR A 28 -13.15 20.51 -9.40
CA THR A 28 -12.62 20.49 -8.03
C THR A 28 -11.72 21.68 -7.75
N ALA A 29 -10.81 22.00 -8.68
CA ALA A 29 -9.88 23.10 -8.52
C ALA A 29 -10.57 24.48 -8.53
N GLN A 30 -11.63 24.64 -9.32
CA GLN A 30 -12.33 25.91 -9.50
C GLN A 30 -13.50 26.11 -8.52
N ASN A 31 -13.90 25.10 -7.75
CA ASN A 31 -14.91 25.22 -6.70
C ASN A 31 -14.44 24.74 -5.31
N PRO A 32 -13.48 25.43 -4.67
CA PRO A 32 -13.11 25.14 -3.29
C PRO A 32 -14.29 25.15 -2.29
N PRO A 33 -15.28 26.05 -2.38
CA PRO A 33 -16.44 26.03 -1.49
C PRO A 33 -17.18 24.69 -1.42
N LEU A 34 -17.33 23.98 -2.55
CA LEU A 34 -17.98 22.67 -2.58
C LEU A 34 -17.08 21.55 -2.01
N PHE A 35 -15.79 21.54 -2.36
CA PHE A 35 -14.89 20.40 -2.11
C PHE A 35 -13.96 20.53 -0.90
N SER A 36 -13.99 21.65 -0.18
CA SER A 36 -13.18 21.86 1.04
C SER A 36 -13.84 21.32 2.31
N GLY A 37 -15.13 21.00 2.24
CA GLY A 37 -15.91 20.47 3.37
C GLY A 37 -15.85 18.95 3.49
N PRO A 38 -16.36 18.38 4.61
CA PRO A 38 -16.30 16.94 4.86
C PRO A 38 -17.29 16.12 4.01
N GLN A 39 -18.23 16.75 3.31
CA GLN A 39 -19.32 16.04 2.63
C GLN A 39 -19.07 15.78 1.15
N ALA A 40 -18.18 16.52 0.47
CA ALA A 40 -17.85 16.32 -0.94
C ALA A 40 -16.34 16.24 -1.13
N VAL A 41 -15.89 15.14 -1.72
CA VAL A 41 -14.47 14.86 -1.94
C VAL A 41 -14.19 14.81 -3.44
N GLY A 42 -13.51 15.83 -3.96
CA GLY A 42 -13.11 15.90 -5.36
C GLY A 42 -11.87 15.05 -5.64
N ARG A 43 -12.00 14.02 -6.49
CA ARG A 43 -10.93 13.11 -6.89
C ARG A 43 -10.86 12.98 -8.41
N GLY A 44 -10.85 14.11 -9.10
CA GLY A 44 -10.54 14.18 -10.53
C GLY A 44 -9.03 14.18 -10.79
N ILE A 45 -8.57 13.47 -11.83
CA ILE A 45 -7.17 13.53 -12.27
C ILE A 45 -7.15 13.68 -13.80
N ALA A 46 -6.58 14.79 -14.26
CA ALA A 46 -6.45 15.07 -15.68
C ALA A 46 -5.55 14.03 -16.38
N GLY A 47 -5.98 13.56 -17.54
CA GLY A 47 -5.26 12.59 -18.35
C GLY A 47 -5.63 11.13 -18.08
N GLN A 48 -6.46 10.83 -17.08
CA GLN A 48 -6.77 9.45 -16.70
C GLN A 48 -7.83 8.81 -17.59
N SER A 49 -7.55 7.56 -17.98
CA SER A 49 -8.55 6.70 -18.62
C SER A 49 -9.59 6.20 -17.61
N VAL A 50 -10.70 5.64 -18.10
CA VAL A 50 -11.65 4.87 -17.28
C VAL A 50 -10.92 3.77 -16.52
N ARG A 51 -9.96 3.09 -17.15
CA ARG A 51 -9.18 2.02 -16.54
C ARG A 51 -8.34 2.51 -15.36
N ASP A 52 -7.70 3.66 -15.48
CA ASP A 52 -6.92 4.25 -14.39
C ASP A 52 -7.84 4.63 -13.22
N THR A 53 -9.02 5.17 -13.53
CA THR A 53 -10.07 5.47 -12.55
C THR A 53 -10.53 4.20 -11.83
N ALA A 54 -10.77 3.11 -12.55
CA ALA A 54 -11.16 1.82 -11.97
C ALA A 54 -10.12 1.27 -10.98
N ARG A 55 -8.81 1.40 -11.28
CA ARG A 55 -7.75 0.90 -10.40
C ARG A 55 -7.70 1.57 -9.02
N ARG A 56 -8.09 2.85 -8.93
CA ARG A 56 -8.07 3.59 -7.65
C ARG A 56 -9.41 3.65 -6.94
N LEU A 57 -10.52 3.35 -7.62
CA LEU A 57 -11.89 3.41 -7.10
C LEU A 57 -12.05 2.85 -5.69
N ARG A 58 -11.65 1.58 -5.49
CA ARG A 58 -11.83 0.89 -4.20
C ARG A 58 -11.04 1.57 -3.08
N SER A 59 -9.81 1.98 -3.36
CA SER A 59 -8.96 2.68 -2.40
C SER A 59 -9.52 4.06 -2.04
N GLU A 60 -10.02 4.81 -3.02
CA GLU A 60 -10.60 6.14 -2.80
C GLU A 60 -11.91 6.04 -1.99
N ILE A 61 -12.80 5.10 -2.32
CA ILE A 61 -14.03 4.84 -1.55
C ILE A 61 -13.69 4.48 -0.10
N ALA A 62 -12.73 3.58 0.10
CA ALA A 62 -12.32 3.15 1.44
C ALA A 62 -11.69 4.30 2.25
N LEU A 63 -10.80 5.08 1.62
CA LEU A 63 -10.07 6.17 2.26
C LEU A 63 -11.00 7.26 2.79
N TYR A 64 -12.07 7.59 2.05
CA TYR A 64 -13.02 8.64 2.47
C TYR A 64 -14.30 8.10 3.11
N GLY A 65 -14.44 6.77 3.22
CA GLY A 65 -15.68 6.14 3.70
C GLY A 65 -16.91 6.52 2.86
N ALA A 66 -16.72 6.75 1.56
CA ALA A 66 -17.74 7.34 0.69
C ALA A 66 -18.98 6.45 0.60
N LYS A 67 -20.16 7.07 0.67
CA LYS A 67 -21.47 6.40 0.53
C LYS A 67 -22.21 6.80 -0.76
N GLY A 68 -21.80 7.92 -1.34
CA GLY A 68 -22.23 8.37 -2.65
C GLY A 68 -21.03 8.52 -3.58
N LEU A 69 -21.23 8.23 -4.86
CA LEU A 69 -20.25 8.43 -5.91
C LEU A 69 -20.89 9.17 -7.08
N HIS A 70 -20.30 10.30 -7.45
CA HIS A 70 -20.47 10.90 -8.76
C HIS A 70 -19.28 10.51 -9.64
N LEU A 71 -19.55 9.89 -10.79
CA LEU A 71 -18.55 9.41 -11.73
C LEU A 71 -18.66 10.17 -13.04
N LEU A 72 -17.56 10.76 -13.50
CA LEU A 72 -17.45 11.38 -14.82
C LEU A 72 -16.12 10.92 -15.46
N CYS A 73 -16.20 10.01 -16.42
CA CYS A 73 -15.04 9.37 -17.01
C CYS A 73 -15.28 8.98 -18.49
N GLY A 74 -14.21 8.72 -19.23
CA GLY A 74 -14.25 8.31 -20.63
C GLY A 74 -13.96 9.43 -21.62
N ARG A 75 -13.98 10.69 -21.20
CA ARG A 75 -13.63 11.82 -22.06
C ARG A 75 -12.15 11.78 -22.42
N ASP A 76 -11.31 11.56 -21.43
CA ASP A 76 -9.87 11.50 -21.59
C ASP A 76 -9.42 10.24 -22.37
N ASP A 77 -10.18 9.13 -22.35
CA ASP A 77 -9.96 7.99 -23.25
C ASP A 77 -10.13 8.37 -24.73
N ILE A 78 -11.09 9.24 -25.03
CA ILE A 78 -11.41 9.70 -26.39
C ILE A 78 -10.42 10.79 -26.84
N LEU A 79 -10.01 11.66 -25.91
CA LEU A 79 -9.18 12.83 -26.19
C LEU A 79 -7.67 12.59 -26.01
N ASN A 80 -7.21 11.54 -25.34
CA ASN A 80 -5.78 11.27 -25.15
C ASN A 80 -5.30 10.17 -26.11
N GLY A 81 -4.42 10.53 -27.05
CA GLY A 81 -4.11 9.75 -28.25
C GLY A 81 -3.16 8.58 -28.02
N ALA A 82 -3.02 8.13 -26.77
CA ALA A 82 -2.07 7.09 -26.38
C ALA A 82 -2.47 5.70 -26.93
N ARG A 83 -3.77 5.47 -27.15
CA ARG A 83 -4.34 4.26 -27.77
C ARG A 83 -5.58 4.64 -28.58
N THR A 84 -5.90 3.86 -29.62
CA THR A 84 -7.17 4.01 -30.33
C THR A 84 -8.31 3.51 -29.44
N PRO A 85 -9.21 4.39 -28.96
CA PRO A 85 -10.31 3.98 -28.10
C PRO A 85 -11.35 3.22 -28.92
N THR A 86 -12.07 2.31 -28.27
CA THR A 86 -13.23 1.60 -28.83
C THR A 86 -14.40 1.72 -27.88
N LEU A 87 -15.63 1.71 -28.41
CA LEU A 87 -16.84 1.71 -27.59
C LEU A 87 -16.79 0.56 -26.57
N ASP A 88 -16.61 -0.67 -27.06
CA ASP A 88 -16.56 -1.88 -26.24
C ASP A 88 -15.51 -1.81 -25.12
N GLY A 89 -14.33 -1.25 -25.40
CA GLY A 89 -13.28 -1.09 -24.40
C GLY A 89 -13.67 -0.12 -23.28
N ILE A 90 -14.22 1.04 -23.64
CA ILE A 90 -14.65 2.07 -22.68
C ILE A 90 -15.81 1.52 -21.83
N VAL A 91 -16.85 0.95 -22.45
CA VAL A 91 -18.02 0.44 -21.71
C VAL A 91 -17.65 -0.76 -20.83
N ALA A 92 -16.73 -1.63 -21.26
CA ALA A 92 -16.25 -2.73 -20.43
C ALA A 92 -15.54 -2.23 -19.17
N ASP A 93 -14.68 -1.20 -19.30
CA ASP A 93 -13.97 -0.60 -18.17
C ASP A 93 -14.96 0.17 -17.24
N ILE A 94 -15.99 0.83 -17.79
CA ILE A 94 -17.07 1.46 -16.99
C ILE A 94 -17.88 0.39 -16.24
N ALA A 95 -18.24 -0.71 -16.89
CA ALA A 95 -18.99 -1.79 -16.27
C ALA A 95 -18.23 -2.44 -15.10
N VAL A 96 -16.89 -2.44 -15.13
CA VAL A 96 -16.07 -2.84 -13.98
C VAL A 96 -16.27 -1.89 -12.80
N ILE A 97 -16.21 -0.58 -13.03
CA ILE A 97 -16.47 0.42 -11.99
C ILE A 97 -17.87 0.25 -11.40
N LEU A 98 -18.89 0.08 -12.24
CA LEU A 98 -20.28 -0.08 -11.81
C LEU A 98 -20.52 -1.35 -11.00
N ARG A 99 -19.90 -2.48 -11.37
CA ARG A 99 -19.94 -3.70 -10.55
C ARG A 99 -19.28 -3.47 -9.20
N ASP A 100 -18.10 -2.85 -9.19
CA ASP A 100 -17.36 -2.58 -7.96
C ASP A 100 -18.14 -1.66 -7.00
N THR A 101 -18.80 -0.62 -7.50
CA THR A 101 -19.58 0.28 -6.63
C THR A 101 -20.84 -0.38 -6.09
N SER A 102 -21.49 -1.23 -6.88
CA SER A 102 -22.59 -2.09 -6.42
C SER A 102 -22.11 -3.04 -5.31
N ASP A 103 -21.00 -3.74 -5.52
CA ASP A 103 -20.41 -4.66 -4.52
C ASP A 103 -19.97 -3.97 -3.23
N LEU A 104 -19.60 -2.69 -3.33
CA LEU A 104 -19.21 -1.85 -2.20
C LEU A 104 -20.40 -1.14 -1.54
N TYR A 105 -21.62 -1.32 -2.04
CA TYR A 105 -22.83 -0.66 -1.56
C TYR A 105 -22.69 0.87 -1.58
N VAL A 106 -22.10 1.40 -2.65
CA VAL A 106 -21.98 2.84 -2.89
C VAL A 106 -23.00 3.28 -3.91
N ARG A 107 -23.89 4.20 -3.51
CA ARG A 107 -24.88 4.75 -4.44
C ARG A 107 -24.16 5.57 -5.51
N THR A 108 -24.32 5.19 -6.77
CA THR A 108 -23.53 5.73 -7.88
C THR A 108 -24.39 6.50 -8.86
N TRP A 109 -23.91 7.67 -9.26
CA TRP A 109 -24.42 8.48 -10.36
C TRP A 109 -23.34 8.65 -11.40
N VAL A 110 -23.63 8.27 -12.64
CA VAL A 110 -22.71 8.43 -13.76
C VAL A 110 -23.20 9.58 -14.63
N GLY A 111 -22.36 10.59 -14.76
CA GLY A 111 -22.61 11.71 -15.67
C GLY A 111 -22.35 11.33 -17.12
N SER A 112 -23.13 11.91 -18.04
CA SER A 112 -22.80 11.85 -19.46
C SER A 112 -21.41 12.45 -19.70
N ILE A 113 -20.65 11.87 -20.63
CA ILE A 113 -19.41 12.46 -21.11
C ILE A 113 -19.76 13.83 -21.71
N VAL A 114 -19.10 14.88 -21.22
CA VAL A 114 -19.35 16.27 -21.62
C VAL A 114 -19.15 16.44 -23.13
N PRO A 115 -20.05 17.14 -23.83
CA PRO A 115 -19.93 17.45 -25.25
C PRO A 115 -18.59 18.10 -25.61
N VAL A 116 -18.16 17.89 -26.86
CA VAL A 116 -16.97 18.48 -27.45
C VAL A 116 -17.36 19.07 -28.81
N ASP A 117 -16.85 20.27 -29.12
CA ASP A 117 -16.96 20.81 -30.47
C ASP A 117 -16.01 20.06 -31.42
N MET A 118 -16.59 19.36 -32.40
CA MET A 118 -15.86 18.66 -33.46
C MET A 118 -14.91 19.56 -34.25
N ALA A 119 -15.25 20.85 -34.37
CA ALA A 119 -14.48 21.83 -35.12
C ALA A 119 -13.29 22.39 -34.31
N ALA A 120 -13.22 22.13 -33.00
CA ALA A 120 -12.14 22.60 -32.16
C ALA A 120 -10.78 22.00 -32.59
N PRO A 121 -9.67 22.78 -32.57
CA PRO A 121 -8.34 22.26 -32.88
C PRO A 121 -7.95 21.04 -32.04
N GLY A 122 -8.38 20.98 -30.78
CA GLY A 122 -8.13 19.85 -29.87
C GLY A 122 -8.89 18.57 -30.21
N ALA A 123 -9.96 18.66 -31.02
CA ALA A 123 -10.76 17.54 -31.48
C ALA A 123 -10.23 16.91 -32.79
N ALA A 124 -9.29 17.57 -33.47
CA ALA A 124 -8.76 17.13 -34.74
C ALA A 124 -8.16 15.71 -34.65
N GLY A 125 -8.65 14.81 -35.51
CA GLY A 125 -8.21 13.40 -35.57
C GLY A 125 -8.70 12.54 -34.40
N ARG A 126 -9.59 13.03 -33.55
CA ARG A 126 -10.13 12.28 -32.39
C ARG A 126 -11.50 11.67 -32.73
N PRO A 127 -11.82 10.48 -32.20
CA PRO A 127 -13.09 9.80 -32.48
C PRO A 127 -14.23 10.35 -31.60
N ILE A 128 -14.50 11.65 -31.68
CA ILE A 128 -15.46 12.35 -30.81
C ILE A 128 -16.88 11.78 -30.93
N ALA A 129 -17.26 11.18 -32.05
CA ALA A 129 -18.54 10.48 -32.21
C ALA A 129 -18.75 9.35 -31.17
N LEU A 130 -17.67 8.82 -30.58
CA LEU A 130 -17.76 7.86 -29.47
C LEU A 130 -18.40 8.45 -28.22
N ILE A 131 -18.34 9.77 -28.00
CA ILE A 131 -18.99 10.42 -26.86
C ILE A 131 -20.49 10.10 -26.86
N GLY A 132 -21.16 10.33 -28.00
CA GLY A 132 -22.59 10.03 -28.14
C GLY A 132 -22.90 8.54 -27.98
N ALA A 133 -22.05 7.65 -28.51
CA ALA A 133 -22.23 6.21 -28.40
C ALA A 133 -22.08 5.71 -26.96
N VAL A 134 -21.08 6.21 -26.22
CA VAL A 134 -20.88 5.86 -24.81
C VAL A 134 -22.01 6.45 -23.96
N ASN A 135 -22.43 7.69 -24.21
CA ASN A 135 -23.55 8.31 -23.49
C ASN A 135 -24.87 7.57 -23.71
N ALA A 136 -25.14 7.09 -24.92
CA ALA A 136 -26.29 6.24 -25.20
C ALA A 136 -26.21 4.94 -24.39
N TRP A 137 -25.04 4.27 -24.40
CA TRP A 137 -24.85 3.07 -23.60
C TRP A 137 -25.05 3.31 -22.10
N LEU A 138 -24.50 4.41 -21.57
CA LEU A 138 -24.65 4.80 -20.16
C LEU A 138 -26.12 5.01 -19.81
N ARG A 139 -26.86 5.74 -20.63
CA ARG A 139 -28.30 5.99 -20.42
C ARG A 139 -29.09 4.69 -20.32
N ASP A 140 -28.76 3.73 -21.18
CA ASP A 140 -29.53 2.49 -21.31
C ASP A 140 -29.14 1.43 -20.26
N HIS A 141 -27.90 1.39 -19.79
CA HIS A 141 -27.38 0.23 -19.03
C HIS A 141 -26.96 0.50 -17.57
N VAL A 142 -26.73 1.75 -17.14
CA VAL A 142 -26.23 1.98 -15.76
C VAL A 142 -27.21 1.50 -14.68
N GLN A 143 -28.50 1.49 -14.99
CA GLN A 143 -29.55 1.03 -14.08
C GLN A 143 -29.47 -0.46 -13.77
N GLU A 144 -28.91 -1.27 -14.68
CA GLU A 144 -28.69 -2.72 -14.47
C GLU A 144 -27.70 -2.98 -13.32
N TYR A 145 -26.86 -2.01 -13.00
CA TYR A 145 -25.89 -2.04 -11.90
C TYR A 145 -26.38 -1.27 -10.66
N GLY A 146 -27.63 -0.83 -10.64
CA GLY A 146 -28.18 -0.01 -9.56
C GLY A 146 -27.66 1.44 -9.52
N ALA A 147 -27.00 1.89 -10.58
CA ALA A 147 -26.52 3.27 -10.74
C ALA A 147 -27.53 4.15 -11.49
N HIS A 148 -27.34 5.46 -11.40
CA HIS A 148 -28.22 6.48 -11.97
C HIS A 148 -27.49 7.27 -13.06
N PHE A 149 -28.16 7.59 -14.15
CA PHE A 149 -27.59 8.41 -15.22
C PHE A 149 -27.92 9.89 -15.00
N ILE A 150 -26.92 10.77 -15.15
CA ILE A 150 -27.12 12.23 -15.17
C ILE A 150 -26.81 12.71 -16.59
N ASP A 151 -27.83 13.19 -17.30
CA ASP A 151 -27.68 13.71 -18.66
C ASP A 151 -27.33 15.20 -18.63
N TYR A 152 -26.10 15.54 -19.02
CA TYR A 152 -25.64 16.92 -19.11
C TYR A 152 -25.91 17.58 -20.46
N ASP A 153 -26.28 16.82 -21.50
CA ASP A 153 -26.45 17.35 -22.85
C ASP A 153 -27.51 18.47 -22.93
N PRO A 154 -28.69 18.38 -22.25
CA PRO A 154 -29.69 19.45 -22.29
C PRO A 154 -29.17 20.81 -21.81
N VAL A 155 -28.14 20.79 -20.95
CA VAL A 155 -27.54 21.99 -20.38
C VAL A 155 -26.32 22.41 -21.20
N LEU A 156 -25.41 21.49 -21.51
CA LEU A 156 -24.08 21.81 -22.06
C LEU A 156 -24.00 21.76 -23.59
N ALA A 157 -24.91 21.05 -24.26
CA ALA A 157 -24.88 20.88 -25.71
C ALA A 157 -25.72 21.93 -26.45
N THR A 158 -25.28 22.26 -27.66
CA THR A 158 -26.10 22.90 -28.70
C THR A 158 -27.09 21.88 -29.28
N GLU A 159 -28.04 22.34 -30.10
CA GLU A 159 -28.98 21.44 -30.82
C GLU A 159 -28.28 20.41 -31.71
N THR A 160 -27.04 20.69 -32.12
CA THR A 160 -26.22 19.79 -32.96
C THR A 160 -25.36 18.82 -32.15
N GLY A 161 -25.42 18.86 -30.81
CA GLY A 161 -24.62 18.01 -29.92
C GLY A 161 -23.20 18.53 -29.64
N ALA A 162 -22.79 19.66 -30.22
CA ALA A 162 -21.52 20.31 -29.90
C ALA A 162 -21.59 21.07 -28.57
N LEU A 163 -20.44 21.26 -27.89
CA LEU A 163 -20.36 22.06 -26.68
C LEU A 163 -20.79 23.51 -26.93
N ARG A 164 -21.63 24.08 -26.07
CA ARG A 164 -22.07 25.48 -26.21
C ARG A 164 -20.87 26.45 -26.14
N PRO A 165 -20.75 27.40 -27.08
CA PRO A 165 -19.64 28.36 -27.09
C PRO A 165 -19.55 29.21 -25.81
N ASP A 166 -20.67 29.55 -25.18
CA ASP A 166 -20.68 30.32 -23.93
C ASP A 166 -20.06 29.56 -22.75
N TYR A 167 -19.92 28.23 -22.87
CA TYR A 167 -19.43 27.34 -21.82
C TYR A 167 -18.01 26.81 -22.06
N SER A 168 -17.35 27.24 -23.14
CA SER A 168 -16.01 26.78 -23.47
C SER A 168 -15.23 27.83 -24.27
N ASP A 169 -13.98 28.06 -23.87
CA ASP A 169 -13.09 29.00 -24.57
C ASP A 169 -12.34 28.35 -25.74
N ASP A 170 -12.22 27.01 -25.73
CA ASP A 170 -11.46 26.22 -26.71
C ASP A 170 -12.30 25.16 -27.44
N GLY A 171 -13.61 25.08 -27.15
CA GLY A 171 -14.53 24.06 -27.66
C GLY A 171 -14.33 22.66 -27.06
N ILE A 172 -13.40 22.50 -26.11
CA ILE A 172 -13.07 21.24 -25.44
C ILE A 172 -13.39 21.35 -23.95
N GLY A 173 -12.66 22.18 -23.20
CA GLY A 173 -12.77 22.35 -21.76
C GLY A 173 -13.94 23.23 -21.34
N LEU A 174 -14.54 22.95 -20.18
CA LEU A 174 -15.54 23.84 -19.59
C LEU A 174 -14.84 25.05 -18.96
N ASN A 175 -15.31 26.25 -19.33
CA ASN A 175 -14.96 27.48 -18.62
C ASN A 175 -15.78 27.60 -17.32
N ALA A 176 -15.63 28.70 -16.59
CA ALA A 176 -16.33 28.91 -15.31
C ALA A 176 -17.86 28.83 -15.43
N ALA A 177 -18.45 29.34 -16.52
CA ALA A 177 -19.89 29.26 -16.75
C ALA A 177 -20.34 27.82 -17.05
N GLY A 178 -19.55 27.08 -17.84
CA GLY A 178 -19.80 25.67 -18.12
C GLY A 178 -19.72 24.79 -16.87
N LEU A 179 -18.73 25.02 -15.99
CA LEU A 179 -18.60 24.31 -14.72
C LEU A 179 -19.76 24.61 -13.77
N ALA A 180 -20.20 25.86 -13.69
CA ALA A 180 -21.37 26.23 -12.89
C ALA A 180 -22.65 25.53 -13.38
N ALA A 181 -22.80 25.38 -14.70
CA ALA A 181 -23.92 24.68 -15.30
C ALA A 181 -23.88 23.16 -15.03
N LEU A 182 -22.70 22.53 -15.13
CA LEU A 182 -22.45 21.13 -14.76
C LEU A 182 -22.79 20.89 -13.28
N GLU A 183 -22.36 21.80 -12.40
CA GLU A 183 -22.62 21.74 -10.97
C GLU A 183 -24.10 21.83 -10.64
N ALA A 184 -24.81 22.81 -11.20
CA ALA A 184 -26.24 22.96 -10.98
C ALA A 184 -27.01 21.70 -11.39
N ALA A 185 -26.68 21.12 -12.55
CA ALA A 185 -27.27 19.86 -13.01
C ALA A 185 -26.95 18.68 -12.07
N THR A 186 -25.72 18.62 -11.58
CA THR A 186 -25.29 17.55 -10.66
C THR A 186 -25.98 17.67 -9.31
N LEU A 187 -25.96 18.85 -8.70
CA LEU A 187 -26.55 19.08 -7.37
C LEU A 187 -28.07 18.91 -7.37
N ALA A 188 -28.76 19.25 -8.46
CA ALA A 188 -30.19 19.00 -8.61
C ALA A 188 -30.56 17.52 -8.40
N VAL A 189 -29.66 16.60 -8.75
CA VAL A 189 -29.87 15.16 -8.57
C VAL A 189 -29.35 14.68 -7.21
N LEU A 190 -28.18 15.15 -6.77
CA LEU A 190 -27.51 14.63 -5.58
C LEU A 190 -28.04 15.16 -4.24
N THR A 191 -28.81 16.25 -4.25
CA THR A 191 -29.28 16.93 -3.02
C THR A 191 -30.75 16.65 -2.68
N VAL A 192 -31.39 15.71 -3.37
CA VAL A 192 -32.79 15.33 -3.15
C VAL A 192 -32.97 14.70 -1.75
N PRO A 193 -33.94 15.14 -0.93
CA PRO A 193 -34.03 14.80 0.48
C PRO A 193 -34.31 13.32 0.81
N ASP A 194 -34.87 12.55 -0.13
CA ASP A 194 -35.26 11.14 0.09
C ASP A 194 -34.22 10.13 -0.45
N LEU A 195 -33.01 10.60 -0.78
CA LEU A 195 -31.93 9.71 -1.19
C LEU A 195 -31.35 9.00 0.02
N GLU A 196 -31.53 7.67 0.07
CA GLU A 196 -30.99 6.82 1.13
C GLU A 196 -29.66 6.16 0.72
N PRO A 197 -28.66 6.05 1.61
CA PRO A 197 -27.47 5.27 1.32
C PRO A 197 -27.81 3.78 1.11
N ILE A 198 -26.99 3.09 0.32
CA ILE A 198 -27.13 1.64 0.15
C ILE A 198 -26.43 0.98 1.33
N TRP A 199 -27.18 0.23 2.12
CA TRP A 199 -26.61 -0.58 3.19
C TRP A 199 -26.35 -2.00 2.68
N PRO A 200 -25.22 -2.60 3.05
CA PRO A 200 -25.05 -4.03 2.83
C PRO A 200 -26.19 -4.78 3.51
N PRO A 201 -26.76 -5.83 2.88
CA PRO A 201 -27.65 -6.72 3.59
C PRO A 201 -26.94 -7.31 4.82
N PRO A 202 -27.68 -7.76 5.85
CA PRO A 202 -27.09 -8.48 6.97
C PRO A 202 -26.20 -9.62 6.46
N GLU A 203 -24.90 -9.46 6.64
CA GLU A 203 -23.90 -10.36 6.07
C GLU A 203 -23.60 -11.46 7.09
N SER A 204 -23.52 -12.72 6.64
CA SER A 204 -23.00 -13.79 7.50
C SER A 204 -21.52 -13.50 7.83
N GLU A 205 -21.04 -14.03 8.95
CA GLU A 205 -19.63 -13.84 9.30
C GLU A 205 -18.68 -14.39 8.22
N ASP A 206 -19.06 -15.50 7.55
CA ASP A 206 -18.28 -16.08 6.46
C ASP A 206 -18.27 -15.19 5.21
N ALA A 207 -19.40 -14.57 4.86
CA ALA A 207 -19.46 -13.62 3.75
C ALA A 207 -18.60 -12.37 4.05
N ALA A 208 -18.66 -11.84 5.27
CA ALA A 208 -17.82 -10.71 5.70
C ALA A 208 -16.33 -11.05 5.64
N ARG A 209 -15.97 -12.27 6.05
CA ARG A 209 -14.60 -12.80 5.95
C ARG A 209 -14.17 -12.97 4.49
N ARG A 210 -15.05 -13.47 3.61
CA ARG A 210 -14.77 -13.61 2.17
C ARG A 210 -14.57 -12.26 1.50
N ARG A 211 -15.43 -11.27 1.78
CA ARG A 211 -15.28 -9.90 1.28
C ARG A 211 -13.98 -9.26 1.76
N LYS A 212 -13.64 -9.43 3.04
CA LYS A 212 -12.34 -8.99 3.56
C LYS A 212 -11.17 -9.71 2.88
N PHE A 213 -11.28 -11.02 2.65
CA PHE A 213 -10.26 -11.77 1.91
C PHE A 213 -10.06 -11.23 0.49
N LEU A 214 -11.15 -11.00 -0.25
CA LEU A 214 -11.11 -10.46 -1.62
C LEU A 214 -10.44 -9.09 -1.70
N HIS A 215 -10.74 -8.20 -0.73
CA HIS A 215 -10.05 -6.92 -0.61
C HIS A 215 -8.53 -7.09 -0.49
N HIS A 216 -8.09 -8.01 0.36
CA HIS A 216 -6.66 -8.27 0.57
C HIS A 216 -6.01 -9.06 -0.58
N PHE A 217 -6.77 -9.94 -1.24
CA PHE A 217 -6.31 -10.76 -2.35
C PHE A 217 -5.90 -9.90 -3.55
N GLY A 218 -6.54 -8.75 -3.77
CA GLY A 218 -6.16 -7.79 -4.82
C GLY A 218 -4.73 -7.26 -4.71
N TYR A 219 -4.08 -7.33 -3.54
CA TYR A 219 -2.68 -6.95 -3.36
C TYR A 219 -1.68 -8.04 -3.79
N LEU A 220 -2.17 -9.24 -4.12
CA LEU A 220 -1.37 -10.32 -4.71
C LEU A 220 -1.24 -10.10 -6.21
N ASP A 221 -0.39 -9.15 -6.60
CA ASP A 221 -0.24 -8.75 -8.00
C ASP A 221 1.11 -9.20 -8.62
N SER A 222 1.03 -10.09 -9.61
CA SER A 222 2.18 -10.58 -10.38
C SER A 222 2.81 -9.54 -11.31
N ASN A 223 2.23 -8.34 -11.42
CA ASN A 223 2.85 -7.20 -12.10
C ASN A 223 3.85 -6.47 -11.22
N THR A 224 3.73 -6.58 -9.90
CA THR A 224 4.61 -5.88 -8.95
C THR A 224 5.57 -6.82 -8.22
N ARG A 225 5.25 -8.12 -8.17
CA ARG A 225 6.05 -9.15 -7.47
C ARG A 225 6.35 -10.33 -8.40
N TYR A 226 7.45 -11.04 -8.15
CA TYR A 226 7.79 -12.27 -8.85
C TYR A 226 8.27 -13.36 -7.86
N PRO A 227 8.07 -14.65 -8.16
CA PRO A 227 8.56 -15.74 -7.32
C PRO A 227 10.07 -15.67 -7.15
N SER A 228 10.53 -15.76 -5.90
CA SER A 228 11.96 -15.70 -5.55
C SER A 228 12.30 -16.83 -4.59
N PRO A 229 13.30 -17.68 -4.89
CA PRO A 229 13.69 -18.79 -4.03
C PRO A 229 13.99 -18.35 -2.59
N PHE A 230 13.65 -19.21 -1.63
CA PHE A 230 13.88 -19.03 -0.17
C PHE A 230 13.08 -17.92 0.52
N ILE A 231 12.65 -16.89 -0.22
CA ILE A 231 11.85 -15.77 0.31
C ILE A 231 10.45 -15.66 -0.29
N GLN A 232 10.02 -16.67 -1.05
CA GLN A 232 8.74 -16.77 -1.78
C GLN A 232 8.61 -15.79 -2.94
N PHE A 233 8.84 -14.49 -2.73
CA PHE A 233 8.81 -13.47 -3.77
C PHE A 233 9.74 -12.30 -3.47
N ALA A 234 10.06 -11.53 -4.52
CA ALA A 234 10.67 -10.21 -4.43
C ALA A 234 9.97 -9.25 -5.40
N GLY A 235 10.40 -7.99 -5.47
CA GLY A 235 9.84 -7.01 -6.42
C GLY A 235 10.15 -7.38 -7.86
N LYS A 236 9.18 -7.32 -8.76
CA LYS A 236 9.39 -7.76 -10.15
C LYS A 236 10.42 -6.85 -10.85
N PRO A 237 11.52 -7.40 -11.41
CA PRO A 237 12.46 -6.59 -12.19
C PRO A 237 11.74 -5.86 -13.33
N GLY A 238 11.98 -4.55 -13.45
CA GLY A 238 11.30 -3.69 -14.42
C GLY A 238 9.93 -3.16 -13.98
N ALA A 239 9.36 -3.66 -12.89
CA ALA A 239 8.25 -3.00 -12.21
C ALA A 239 8.78 -1.92 -11.26
N SER A 240 7.89 -1.06 -10.77
CA SER A 240 8.22 0.01 -9.83
C SER A 240 7.33 0.00 -8.59
N HIS A 241 7.89 0.51 -7.50
CA HIS A 241 7.19 0.82 -6.25
C HIS A 241 7.18 2.34 -6.10
N TYR A 242 5.98 2.96 -6.09
CA TYR A 242 5.81 4.42 -6.12
C TYR A 242 6.59 5.12 -7.26
N GLY A 243 6.71 4.48 -8.43
CA GLY A 243 7.48 5.01 -9.56
C GLY A 243 8.99 4.75 -9.49
N THR A 244 9.50 4.24 -8.37
CA THR A 244 10.90 3.83 -8.23
C THR A 244 11.07 2.37 -8.69
N PRO A 245 11.88 2.08 -9.72
CA PRO A 245 12.04 0.73 -10.24
C PRO A 245 12.79 -0.19 -9.27
N PHE A 246 12.42 -1.47 -9.25
CA PHE A 246 13.25 -2.51 -8.63
C PHE A 246 14.48 -2.81 -9.49
N ASP A 247 15.59 -3.17 -8.83
CA ASP A 247 16.79 -3.66 -9.48
C ASP A 247 16.59 -5.07 -10.09
N ALA A 248 17.63 -5.60 -10.74
CA ALA A 248 17.58 -6.90 -11.41
C ALA A 248 17.31 -8.08 -10.47
N ASP A 249 17.60 -7.93 -9.17
CA ASP A 249 17.34 -8.93 -8.15
C ASP A 249 16.00 -8.71 -7.43
N GLY A 250 15.30 -7.61 -7.74
CA GLY A 250 13.99 -7.30 -7.21
C GLY A 250 13.99 -6.47 -5.93
N PHE A 251 15.05 -5.69 -5.70
CA PHE A 251 15.21 -4.84 -4.53
C PHE A 251 15.29 -3.35 -4.89
N LEU A 252 14.95 -2.48 -3.93
CA LEU A 252 14.84 -1.04 -4.17
C LEU A 252 16.19 -0.33 -3.96
N ASN A 253 17.12 -0.50 -4.90
CA ASN A 253 18.46 0.09 -4.84
C ASN A 253 18.71 1.05 -6.01
N ALA A 254 19.27 2.23 -5.71
CA ALA A 254 19.64 3.20 -6.76
C ALA A 254 20.76 2.66 -7.66
N VAL A 255 21.67 1.91 -7.06
CA VAL A 255 22.75 1.19 -7.74
C VAL A 255 22.76 -0.24 -7.17
N PRO A 256 22.69 -1.28 -8.01
CA PRO A 256 22.73 -2.66 -7.55
C PRO A 256 24.00 -2.95 -6.74
N ILE A 257 23.88 -3.83 -5.75
CA ILE A 257 25.03 -4.31 -5.00
C ILE A 257 25.93 -5.16 -5.89
N VAL A 258 27.24 -5.03 -5.73
CA VAL A 258 28.23 -5.86 -6.44
C VAL A 258 28.85 -6.89 -5.50
N ALA A 259 29.10 -8.10 -6.03
CA ALA A 259 29.65 -9.24 -5.29
C ALA A 259 30.96 -8.88 -4.57
N ARG A 260 31.91 -8.30 -5.30
CA ARG A 260 33.17 -7.81 -4.73
C ARG A 260 32.97 -6.40 -4.19
N LYS A 261 33.09 -6.25 -2.87
CA LYS A 261 33.03 -4.95 -2.20
C LYS A 261 34.12 -3.98 -2.72
N PRO A 262 33.76 -2.78 -3.20
CA PRO A 262 34.73 -1.75 -3.58
C PRO A 262 35.65 -1.36 -2.43
N GLU A 263 36.89 -0.99 -2.76
CA GLU A 263 37.87 -0.57 -1.77
C GLU A 263 37.42 0.73 -1.08
N GLY A 264 37.53 0.77 0.25
CA GLY A 264 37.15 1.91 1.07
C GLY A 264 35.64 2.07 1.33
N GLU A 265 34.77 1.31 0.67
CA GLU A 265 33.32 1.35 0.92
C GLU A 265 32.99 0.87 2.35
N THR A 266 32.10 1.59 3.04
CA THR A 266 31.44 1.08 4.26
C THR A 266 30.07 0.56 3.88
N ARG A 267 29.91 -0.76 3.82
CA ARG A 267 28.75 -1.45 3.25
C ARG A 267 27.76 -1.86 4.34
N ILE A 268 26.59 -1.23 4.34
CA ILE A 268 25.50 -1.51 5.26
C ILE A 268 24.34 -2.12 4.48
N LEU A 269 23.78 -3.23 4.97
CA LEU A 269 22.61 -3.84 4.37
C LEU A 269 21.42 -3.65 5.30
N VAL A 270 20.29 -3.19 4.79
CA VAL A 270 19.03 -3.10 5.53
C VAL A 270 18.09 -4.16 5.00
N VAL A 271 17.61 -5.02 5.88
CA VAL A 271 16.66 -6.10 5.60
C VAL A 271 15.39 -5.81 6.38
N GLY A 272 14.24 -5.95 5.74
CA GLY A 272 12.97 -5.65 6.40
C GLY A 272 11.77 -5.93 5.53
N ASP A 273 10.65 -5.34 5.91
CA ASP A 273 9.36 -5.47 5.23
C ASP A 273 9.01 -4.20 4.43
N SER A 274 7.72 -3.99 4.16
CA SER A 274 7.20 -2.81 3.48
C SER A 274 7.66 -1.49 4.13
N THR A 275 7.91 -1.47 5.44
CA THR A 275 8.42 -0.30 6.17
C THR A 275 9.76 0.20 5.65
N THR A 276 10.59 -0.72 5.12
CA THR A 276 11.94 -0.36 4.62
C THR A 276 11.95 0.10 3.18
N ILE A 277 10.92 -0.22 2.39
CA ILE A 277 10.78 0.22 0.99
C ILE A 277 9.82 1.42 0.85
N ASP A 278 9.06 1.73 1.91
CA ASP A 278 8.18 2.89 1.97
C ASP A 278 8.98 4.21 2.01
N GLY A 279 8.38 5.28 1.47
CA GLY A 279 8.99 6.61 1.36
C GLY A 279 8.86 7.28 -0.01
N GLY A 280 8.17 6.65 -0.97
CA GLY A 280 7.91 7.19 -2.32
C GLY A 280 9.11 7.16 -3.27
N ASP A 281 10.30 7.53 -2.79
CA ASP A 281 11.57 7.45 -3.51
C ASP A 281 12.71 6.89 -2.65
N ILE A 282 13.82 6.54 -3.30
CA ILE A 282 14.98 5.91 -2.64
C ILE A 282 15.55 6.78 -1.53
N ALA A 283 15.68 8.09 -1.76
CA ALA A 283 16.29 9.01 -0.79
C ALA A 283 15.43 9.18 0.47
N ASN A 284 14.11 9.11 0.31
CA ASN A 284 13.14 9.21 1.37
C ASN A 284 12.87 7.90 2.10
N THR A 285 13.26 6.74 1.56
CA THR A 285 13.20 5.48 2.29
C THR A 285 14.07 5.48 3.55
N LEU A 286 13.79 4.56 4.48
CA LEU A 286 14.58 4.42 5.70
C LEU A 286 16.09 4.18 5.40
N PRO A 287 16.47 3.27 4.47
CA PRO A 287 17.87 3.12 4.05
C PRO A 287 18.49 4.37 3.42
N GLY A 288 17.75 5.09 2.56
CA GLY A 288 18.24 6.33 1.93
C GLY A 288 18.55 7.43 2.95
N ARG A 289 17.68 7.58 3.95
CA ARG A 289 17.89 8.53 5.06
C ARG A 289 19.07 8.11 5.93
N ILE A 290 19.22 6.83 6.25
CA ILE A 290 20.38 6.30 6.99
C ILE A 290 21.67 6.62 6.23
N GLU A 291 21.73 6.38 4.91
CA GLU A 291 22.92 6.68 4.10
C GLU A 291 23.30 8.16 4.20
N ARG A 292 22.33 9.05 4.01
CA ARG A 292 22.54 10.51 4.11
C ARG A 292 23.07 10.89 5.50
N ILE A 293 22.48 10.37 6.57
CA ILE A 293 22.85 10.69 7.95
C ILE A 293 24.26 10.17 8.27
N LEU A 294 24.61 8.96 7.84
CA LEU A 294 25.95 8.39 8.06
C LEU A 294 27.03 9.19 7.34
N ARG A 295 26.80 9.58 6.08
CA ARG A 295 27.73 10.43 5.33
C ARG A 295 27.89 11.81 5.96
N ALA A 296 26.80 12.46 6.33
CA ALA A 296 26.85 13.73 7.07
C ALA A 296 27.59 13.61 8.41
N GLY A 297 27.57 12.41 9.01
CA GLY A 297 28.31 12.05 10.23
C GLY A 297 29.76 11.61 10.00
N GLY A 298 30.35 11.86 8.82
CA GLY A 298 31.76 11.61 8.51
C GLY A 298 32.10 10.20 8.01
N LEU A 299 31.10 9.38 7.68
CA LEU A 299 31.31 8.12 6.95
C LEU A 299 31.05 8.34 5.46
N ASP A 300 31.89 9.13 4.79
CA ASP A 300 31.69 9.57 3.40
C ASP A 300 31.51 8.41 2.42
N SER A 301 32.18 7.28 2.68
CA SER A 301 32.11 6.07 1.87
C SER A 301 30.98 5.11 2.25
N ALA A 302 30.07 5.51 3.14
CA ALA A 302 28.91 4.70 3.50
C ALA A 302 28.02 4.45 2.27
N LYS A 303 27.65 3.20 2.07
CA LYS A 303 26.66 2.72 1.11
C LYS A 303 25.63 1.86 1.83
N VAL A 304 24.37 2.25 1.74
CA VAL A 304 23.26 1.53 2.40
C VAL A 304 22.38 0.90 1.34
N TYR A 305 22.38 -0.43 1.32
CA TYR A 305 21.59 -1.22 0.37
C TYR A 305 20.30 -1.70 1.02
N ASN A 306 19.20 -1.55 0.30
CA ASN A 306 17.87 -1.95 0.74
C ASN A 306 17.53 -3.34 0.20
N PHE A 307 17.29 -4.29 1.09
CA PHE A 307 16.79 -5.63 0.81
C PHE A 307 15.41 -5.87 1.43
N GLY A 308 14.65 -4.80 1.59
CA GLY A 308 13.26 -4.85 2.02
C GLY A 308 12.38 -5.62 1.05
N VAL A 309 11.57 -6.52 1.58
CA VAL A 309 10.60 -7.31 0.82
C VAL A 309 9.24 -7.13 1.45
N MET A 310 8.29 -6.59 0.68
CA MET A 310 6.93 -6.33 1.17
C MET A 310 6.32 -7.57 1.81
N SER A 311 5.76 -7.43 3.01
CA SER A 311 5.16 -8.53 3.77
C SER A 311 6.13 -9.69 4.09
N SER A 312 7.43 -9.43 4.19
CA SER A 312 8.41 -10.42 4.65
C SER A 312 8.39 -10.55 6.17
N CYS A 313 8.31 -11.78 6.68
CA CYS A 313 8.49 -12.07 8.11
C CYS A 313 9.98 -12.29 8.45
N LEU A 314 10.32 -12.34 9.74
CA LEU A 314 11.71 -12.50 10.21
C LEU A 314 12.33 -13.82 9.73
N THR A 315 11.51 -14.87 9.53
CA THR A 315 11.98 -16.14 8.96
C THR A 315 12.48 -15.96 7.54
N GLN A 316 11.74 -15.25 6.67
CA GLN A 316 12.19 -14.95 5.30
C GLN A 316 13.44 -14.06 5.31
N MET A 317 13.47 -13.02 6.15
CA MET A 317 14.63 -12.14 6.29
C MET A 317 15.89 -12.90 6.70
N THR A 318 15.76 -13.84 7.65
CA THR A 318 16.87 -14.70 8.09
C THR A 318 17.39 -15.59 6.96
N HIS A 319 16.50 -16.18 6.16
CA HIS A 319 16.90 -16.97 5.00
C HIS A 319 17.61 -16.12 3.96
N LEU A 320 17.11 -14.92 3.64
CA LEU A 320 17.75 -14.01 2.70
C LEU A 320 19.18 -13.65 3.13
N ILE A 321 19.34 -13.36 4.42
CA ILE A 321 20.65 -13.03 4.99
C ILE A 321 21.61 -14.19 4.82
N TRP A 322 21.20 -15.39 5.24
CA TRP A 322 22.03 -16.58 5.17
C TRP A 322 22.35 -17.02 3.73
N SER A 323 21.35 -17.07 2.86
CA SER A 323 21.50 -17.64 1.51
C SER A 323 22.21 -16.69 0.55
N ARG A 324 22.24 -15.38 0.83
CA ARG A 324 22.70 -14.36 -0.12
C ARG A 324 23.46 -13.20 0.52
N LEU A 325 22.93 -12.55 1.55
CA LEU A 325 23.46 -11.23 1.93
C LEU A 325 24.81 -11.28 2.65
N VAL A 326 25.07 -12.31 3.46
CA VAL A 326 26.37 -12.47 4.13
C VAL A 326 27.53 -12.63 3.16
N THR A 327 27.29 -13.06 1.92
CA THR A 327 28.34 -13.24 0.90
C THR A 327 28.78 -11.92 0.26
N TYR A 328 28.05 -10.83 0.48
CA TYR A 328 28.38 -9.50 -0.05
C TYR A 328 29.38 -8.71 0.81
N SER A 329 30.01 -9.37 1.80
CA SER A 329 30.96 -8.78 2.75
C SER A 329 30.47 -7.49 3.42
N PRO A 330 29.29 -7.50 4.05
CA PRO A 330 28.77 -6.32 4.75
C PRO A 330 29.58 -5.99 6.01
N ASP A 331 29.67 -4.71 6.35
CA ASP A 331 30.24 -4.24 7.61
C ASP A 331 29.20 -4.21 8.74
N ALA A 332 27.92 -4.07 8.40
CA ALA A 332 26.80 -4.28 9.32
C ALA A 332 25.53 -4.65 8.56
N ILE A 333 24.62 -5.35 9.23
CA ILE A 333 23.28 -5.64 8.74
C ILE A 333 22.26 -5.12 9.74
N LEU A 334 21.28 -4.35 9.27
CA LEU A 334 20.10 -3.97 10.01
C LEU A 334 18.93 -4.87 9.63
N VAL A 335 18.19 -5.33 10.62
CA VAL A 335 16.99 -6.15 10.42
C VAL A 335 15.82 -5.50 11.12
N LEU A 336 14.90 -4.90 10.35
CA LEU A 336 13.67 -4.30 10.86
C LEU A 336 12.54 -5.33 10.77
N SER A 337 11.98 -5.75 11.91
CA SER A 337 11.02 -6.86 11.95
C SER A 337 10.01 -6.76 13.10
N GLY A 338 9.11 -7.74 13.18
CA GLY A 338 8.17 -7.94 14.29
C GLY A 338 6.72 -7.68 13.90
N SER A 339 6.42 -6.55 13.25
CA SER A 339 5.02 -6.21 12.92
C SER A 339 4.39 -7.23 11.95
N THR A 340 5.09 -7.53 10.85
CA THR A 340 4.66 -8.49 9.83
C THR A 340 4.50 -9.88 10.42
N ASP A 341 5.41 -10.30 11.29
CA ASP A 341 5.32 -11.58 12.01
C ASP A 341 4.02 -11.70 12.82
N LEU A 342 3.47 -10.59 13.34
CA LEU A 342 2.24 -10.60 14.13
C LEU A 342 0.97 -10.44 13.27
N PHE A 343 0.92 -9.48 12.35
CA PHE A 343 -0.33 -9.25 11.61
C PHE A 343 -0.56 -10.24 10.47
N GLN A 344 0.51 -10.80 9.90
CA GLN A 344 0.40 -11.65 8.74
C GLN A 344 -0.38 -12.94 9.06
N PRO A 345 -0.07 -13.69 10.13
CA PRO A 345 -0.87 -14.85 10.50
C PRO A 345 -2.33 -14.51 10.81
N TRP A 346 -2.60 -13.31 11.32
CA TRP A 346 -3.97 -12.87 11.56
C TRP A 346 -4.74 -12.68 10.25
N THR A 347 -4.15 -11.99 9.27
CA THR A 347 -4.88 -11.51 8.08
C THR A 347 -4.74 -12.43 6.87
N TYR A 348 -3.57 -13.01 6.68
CA TYR A 348 -3.11 -13.69 5.46
C TYR A 348 -2.90 -15.19 5.74
N ASP A 349 -1.74 -15.76 5.42
CA ASP A 349 -1.39 -17.16 5.70
C ASP A 349 -1.36 -17.38 7.23
N PRO A 350 -2.27 -18.19 7.79
CA PRO A 350 -2.45 -18.29 9.24
C PRO A 350 -1.38 -19.12 9.93
N ARG A 351 -0.47 -19.75 9.18
CA ARG A 351 0.57 -20.63 9.73
C ARG A 351 1.76 -19.80 10.25
N PRO A 352 2.11 -19.90 11.54
CA PRO A 352 3.25 -19.19 12.13
C PRO A 352 4.56 -19.37 11.37
N GLY A 353 5.26 -18.27 11.08
CA GLY A 353 6.56 -18.28 10.39
C GLY A 353 6.52 -18.63 8.90
N HIS A 354 5.35 -18.86 8.31
CA HIS A 354 5.23 -19.08 6.87
C HIS A 354 5.34 -17.76 6.07
N PRO A 355 5.88 -17.80 4.84
CA PRO A 355 5.87 -16.66 3.95
C PRO A 355 4.46 -16.19 3.60
N TYR A 356 4.34 -14.90 3.24
CA TYR A 356 3.08 -14.28 2.85
C TYR A 356 2.34 -15.10 1.77
N ASN A 357 1.14 -15.59 2.14
CA ASN A 357 0.23 -16.35 1.28
C ASN A 357 0.86 -17.56 0.58
N ALA A 358 1.88 -18.19 1.16
CA ALA A 358 2.53 -19.37 0.59
C ALA A 358 1.55 -20.52 0.31
N PHE A 359 0.49 -20.64 1.11
CA PHE A 359 -0.57 -21.63 0.90
C PHE A 359 -1.25 -21.53 -0.47
N ILE A 360 -1.29 -20.34 -1.08
CA ILE A 360 -1.93 -20.13 -2.38
C ILE A 360 -1.16 -20.87 -3.46
N THR A 361 0.16 -20.69 -3.52
CA THR A 361 1.01 -21.40 -4.48
C THR A 361 0.97 -22.91 -4.23
N GLN A 362 0.95 -23.35 -2.97
CA GLN A 362 0.82 -24.76 -2.61
C GLN A 362 -0.52 -25.33 -3.11
N ARG A 363 -1.62 -24.61 -2.87
CA ARG A 363 -2.96 -25.05 -3.28
C ARG A 363 -3.12 -25.11 -4.80
N LEU A 364 -2.53 -24.15 -5.50
CA LEU A 364 -2.49 -24.16 -6.97
C LEU A 364 -1.63 -25.28 -7.51
N TYR A 365 -0.49 -25.55 -6.87
CA TYR A 365 0.34 -26.69 -7.23
C TYR A 365 -0.44 -28.01 -7.09
N ASP A 366 -1.09 -28.24 -5.95
CA ASP A 366 -1.91 -29.43 -5.76
C ASP A 366 -3.03 -29.52 -6.80
N HIS A 367 -3.72 -28.41 -7.08
CA HIS A 367 -4.80 -28.39 -8.07
C HIS A 367 -4.31 -28.75 -9.48
N PHE A 368 -3.16 -28.25 -9.94
CA PHE A 368 -2.70 -28.50 -11.31
C PHE A 368 -1.88 -29.78 -11.48
N PHE A 369 -1.28 -30.30 -10.39
CA PHE A 369 -0.35 -31.42 -10.46
C PHE A 369 -0.83 -32.69 -9.75
N ASP A 370 -1.95 -32.67 -9.02
CA ASP A 370 -2.54 -33.90 -8.48
C ASP A 370 -3.28 -34.69 -9.58
N THR A 371 -2.65 -35.79 -10.02
CA THR A 371 -3.19 -36.67 -11.05
C THR A 371 -4.43 -37.46 -10.62
N HIS A 372 -4.80 -37.42 -9.34
CA HIS A 372 -5.95 -38.11 -8.76
C HIS A 372 -7.15 -37.21 -8.53
N ASP A 373 -7.04 -35.88 -8.71
CA ASP A 373 -8.17 -34.97 -8.59
C ASP A 373 -8.90 -34.88 -9.95
N PRO A 374 -10.10 -35.47 -10.11
CA PRO A 374 -10.84 -35.40 -11.37
C PRO A 374 -11.21 -33.95 -11.75
N ARG A 375 -11.36 -33.04 -10.78
CA ARG A 375 -11.69 -31.62 -11.02
C ARG A 375 -10.56 -30.86 -11.69
N ALA A 376 -9.31 -31.29 -11.51
CA ALA A 376 -8.15 -30.69 -12.17
C ALA A 376 -8.13 -30.89 -13.69
N ARG A 377 -8.88 -31.90 -14.18
CA ARG A 377 -8.88 -32.32 -15.58
C ARG A 377 -10.12 -31.87 -16.36
N GLU A 378 -11.24 -31.66 -15.68
CA GLU A 378 -12.55 -31.42 -16.30
C GLU A 378 -12.95 -29.93 -16.29
N ASP A 379 -12.57 -29.17 -15.26
CA ASP A 379 -12.99 -27.78 -15.10
C ASP A 379 -11.85 -26.82 -15.45
N GLY A 380 -12.06 -25.97 -16.46
CA GLY A 380 -11.23 -24.77 -16.59
C GLY A 380 -11.32 -23.94 -15.31
N LEU A 381 -10.18 -23.61 -14.70
CA LEU A 381 -10.15 -22.83 -13.45
C LEU A 381 -10.56 -21.37 -13.71
N SER A 382 -11.86 -21.09 -13.66
CA SER A 382 -12.39 -19.72 -13.76
C SER A 382 -11.87 -18.87 -12.59
N TYR A 383 -11.91 -17.54 -12.74
CA TYR A 383 -11.47 -16.64 -11.68
C TYR A 383 -12.28 -16.81 -10.38
N GLU A 384 -13.59 -17.03 -10.48
CA GLU A 384 -14.45 -17.33 -9.33
C GLU A 384 -14.14 -18.68 -8.68
N ALA A 385 -13.86 -19.71 -9.49
CA ALA A 385 -13.45 -21.02 -8.99
C ALA A 385 -12.10 -20.95 -8.27
N LEU A 386 -11.14 -20.18 -8.81
CA LEU A 386 -9.84 -19.89 -8.20
C LEU A 386 -9.99 -19.22 -6.83
N ILE A 387 -10.77 -18.13 -6.75
CA ILE A 387 -11.01 -17.42 -5.49
C ILE A 387 -11.63 -18.36 -4.46
N THR A 388 -12.61 -19.17 -4.88
CA THR A 388 -13.30 -20.12 -4.00
C THR A 388 -12.34 -21.19 -3.49
N LEU A 389 -11.53 -21.78 -4.37
CA LEU A 389 -10.48 -22.75 -4.02
C LEU A 389 -9.54 -22.21 -2.95
N ILE A 390 -9.04 -20.98 -3.13
CA ILE A 390 -8.09 -20.34 -2.22
C ILE A 390 -8.77 -20.00 -0.88
N TYR A 391 -9.98 -19.45 -0.92
CA TYR A 391 -10.69 -19.04 0.29
C TYR A 391 -11.05 -20.24 1.18
N GLU A 392 -11.49 -21.35 0.58
CA GLU A 392 -11.77 -22.58 1.33
C GLU A 392 -10.48 -23.20 1.92
N GLU A 393 -9.35 -23.11 1.21
CA GLU A 393 -8.07 -23.52 1.77
C GLU A 393 -7.65 -22.66 2.97
N LEU A 394 -7.84 -21.34 2.88
CA LEU A 394 -7.60 -20.44 4.02
C LEU A 394 -8.46 -20.83 5.24
N LYS A 395 -9.74 -21.16 5.02
CA LYS A 395 -10.64 -21.63 6.09
C LYS A 395 -10.14 -22.92 6.71
N ARG A 396 -9.77 -23.91 5.88
CA ARG A 396 -9.21 -25.19 6.32
C ARG A 396 -7.96 -24.98 7.18
N LEU A 397 -7.03 -24.15 6.71
CA LEU A 397 -5.80 -23.85 7.44
C LEU A 397 -6.05 -23.13 8.77
N ARG A 398 -7.01 -22.19 8.81
CA ARG A 398 -7.38 -21.51 10.06
C ARG A 398 -7.90 -22.49 11.11
N VAL A 399 -8.67 -23.51 10.70
CA VAL A 399 -9.11 -24.58 11.60
C VAL A 399 -7.92 -25.43 12.04
N GLU A 400 -7.07 -25.84 11.10
CA GLU A 400 -5.90 -26.70 11.35
C GLU A 400 -4.95 -26.11 12.39
N VAL A 401 -4.63 -24.81 12.27
CA VAL A 401 -3.69 -24.15 13.19
C VAL A 401 -4.35 -23.65 14.48
N GLY A 402 -5.66 -23.80 14.64
CA GLY A 402 -6.41 -23.21 15.74
C GLY A 402 -6.31 -21.68 15.75
N TRP A 403 -6.54 -21.05 14.61
CA TRP A 403 -6.43 -19.59 14.42
C TRP A 403 -7.16 -18.80 15.50
N GLN A 404 -6.50 -17.78 16.07
CA GLN A 404 -6.94 -16.97 17.21
C GLN A 404 -7.05 -17.71 18.56
N SER A 405 -6.57 -18.96 18.66
CA SER A 405 -6.40 -19.62 19.95
C SER A 405 -5.12 -19.15 20.67
N PRO A 406 -5.03 -19.32 22.01
CA PRO A 406 -3.80 -19.07 22.74
C PRO A 406 -2.59 -19.86 22.22
N GLY A 407 -2.79 -21.13 21.81
CA GLY A 407 -1.71 -21.96 21.28
C GLY A 407 -1.18 -21.46 19.93
N TRP A 408 -2.07 -20.95 19.08
CA TRP A 408 -1.70 -20.30 17.82
C TRP A 408 -0.93 -18.99 18.06
N GLU A 409 -1.42 -18.17 18.99
CA GLU A 409 -0.75 -16.95 19.44
C GLU A 409 0.68 -17.24 19.95
N ASP A 410 0.86 -18.27 20.77
CA ASP A 410 2.18 -18.64 21.29
C ASP A 410 3.11 -19.20 20.21
N ALA A 411 2.57 -19.92 19.23
CA ALA A 411 3.35 -20.44 18.10
C ALA A 411 3.92 -19.30 17.22
N ILE A 412 3.20 -18.19 17.04
CA ILE A 412 3.71 -17.01 16.32
C ILE A 412 4.98 -16.48 16.98
N ILE A 413 4.92 -16.26 18.30
CA ILE A 413 6.05 -15.77 19.08
C ILE A 413 7.20 -16.77 19.00
N HIS A 414 6.94 -18.06 19.18
CA HIS A 414 7.97 -19.09 19.11
C HIS A 414 8.74 -19.08 17.77
N HIS A 415 8.04 -18.94 16.64
CA HIS A 415 8.69 -18.87 15.33
C HIS A 415 9.54 -17.60 15.15
N TYR A 416 9.07 -16.46 15.67
CA TYR A 416 9.88 -15.24 15.71
C TYR A 416 11.16 -15.42 16.54
N GLU A 417 11.04 -15.99 17.75
CA GLU A 417 12.17 -16.26 18.64
C GLU A 417 13.21 -17.17 17.98
N LEU A 418 12.78 -18.24 17.30
CA LEU A 418 13.66 -19.14 16.56
C LEU A 418 14.42 -18.40 15.44
N ALA A 419 13.74 -17.54 14.69
CA ALA A 419 14.37 -16.75 13.63
C ALA A 419 15.40 -15.74 14.20
N ALA A 420 15.04 -15.03 15.27
CA ALA A 420 15.96 -14.11 15.95
C ALA A 420 17.20 -14.84 16.52
N HIS A 421 17.02 -16.03 17.09
CA HIS A 421 18.14 -16.85 17.55
C HIS A 421 19.07 -17.28 16.40
N ARG A 422 18.52 -17.61 15.23
CA ARG A 422 19.32 -17.89 14.03
C ARG A 422 20.10 -16.66 13.58
N LEU A 423 19.53 -15.45 13.65
CA LEU A 423 20.28 -14.22 13.39
C LEU A 423 21.46 -14.02 14.36
N THR A 424 21.29 -14.33 15.65
CA THR A 424 22.44 -14.24 16.59
C THR A 424 23.58 -15.17 16.20
N LYS A 425 23.26 -16.37 15.70
CA LYS A 425 24.25 -17.33 15.24
C LYS A 425 24.91 -16.87 13.94
N LEU A 426 24.13 -16.38 12.98
CA LEU A 426 24.65 -15.83 11.72
C LEU A 426 25.61 -14.67 11.97
N SER A 427 25.23 -13.74 12.84
CA SER A 427 26.08 -12.62 13.23
C SER A 427 27.41 -13.10 13.82
N HIS A 428 27.35 -14.08 14.72
CA HIS A 428 28.54 -14.62 15.38
C HIS A 428 29.46 -15.36 14.40
N ASP A 429 28.90 -16.31 13.64
CA ASP A 429 29.64 -17.22 12.77
C ASP A 429 30.32 -16.46 11.61
N HIS A 430 29.68 -15.42 11.08
CA HIS A 430 30.24 -14.59 10.00
C HIS A 430 31.04 -13.39 10.51
N GLY A 431 31.03 -13.12 11.81
CA GLY A 431 31.71 -11.96 12.40
C GLY A 431 31.14 -10.61 11.95
N VAL A 432 29.91 -10.59 11.43
CA VAL A 432 29.22 -9.39 10.94
C VAL A 432 28.30 -8.85 12.04
N PRO A 433 28.42 -7.57 12.41
CA PRO A 433 27.46 -6.90 13.26
C PRO A 433 26.03 -6.98 12.71
N ILE A 434 25.10 -7.59 13.45
CA ILE A 434 23.66 -7.57 13.12
C ILE A 434 22.92 -6.78 14.19
N ILE A 435 22.21 -5.75 13.76
CA ILE A 435 21.33 -4.94 14.61
C ILE A 435 19.89 -5.35 14.28
N SER A 436 19.27 -6.14 15.15
CA SER A 436 17.89 -6.57 15.04
C SER A 436 16.99 -5.60 15.78
N ILE A 437 16.00 -5.06 15.07
CA ILE A 437 15.12 -4.01 15.57
C ILE A 437 13.69 -4.53 15.64
N LEU A 438 13.10 -4.42 16.83
CA LEU A 438 11.65 -4.47 16.98
C LEU A 438 11.09 -3.11 16.55
N GLN A 439 10.45 -3.09 15.38
CA GLN A 439 10.07 -1.85 14.69
C GLN A 439 8.90 -1.12 15.38
N PRO A 440 8.88 0.23 15.39
CA PRO A 440 7.78 0.96 16.00
C PRO A 440 6.43 0.64 15.34
N THR A 441 5.39 0.62 16.16
CA THR A 441 4.00 0.47 15.72
C THR A 441 3.13 1.49 16.43
N ILE A 442 1.90 1.63 15.95
CA ILE A 442 0.92 2.53 16.57
C ILE A 442 0.61 2.17 18.04
N LEU A 443 0.84 0.91 18.44
CA LEU A 443 0.42 0.32 19.73
C LEU A 443 1.02 1.00 20.97
N ARG A 444 2.16 1.67 20.83
CA ARG A 444 2.86 2.35 21.94
C ARG A 444 2.75 3.86 21.89
N LYS A 445 2.06 4.42 20.90
CA LYS A 445 1.81 5.87 20.82
C LYS A 445 0.67 6.26 21.76
N ARG A 446 0.95 7.14 22.73
CA ARG A 446 -0.06 7.57 23.72
C ARG A 446 -1.09 8.54 23.14
N HIS A 447 -0.64 9.44 22.27
CA HIS A 447 -1.43 10.55 21.77
C HIS A 447 -1.90 10.30 20.34
N LEU A 448 -2.84 9.36 20.15
CA LEU A 448 -3.38 9.06 18.82
C LEU A 448 -4.25 10.22 18.30
N THR A 449 -4.01 10.62 17.05
CA THR A 449 -4.89 11.52 16.29
C THR A 449 -6.21 10.82 15.91
N GLU A 450 -7.16 11.56 15.35
CA GLU A 450 -8.42 10.98 14.89
C GLU A 450 -8.22 9.95 13.77
N ALA A 451 -7.39 10.26 12.77
CA ALA A 451 -7.03 9.35 11.71
C ALA A 451 -6.38 8.06 12.25
N GLU A 452 -5.45 8.20 13.20
CA GLU A 452 -4.74 7.09 13.83
C GLU A 452 -5.65 6.16 14.65
N ARG A 453 -6.73 6.68 15.27
CA ARG A 453 -7.69 5.84 16.00
C ARG A 453 -8.46 4.87 15.09
N GLY A 454 -8.54 5.17 13.79
CA GLY A 454 -9.30 4.40 12.80
C GLY A 454 -8.51 3.34 12.03
N VAL A 455 -7.19 3.20 12.26
CA VAL A 455 -6.33 2.37 11.38
C VAL A 455 -6.61 0.87 11.45
N ALA A 456 -7.24 0.38 12.51
CA ALA A 456 -7.52 -1.03 12.73
C ALA A 456 -8.68 -1.25 13.70
N SER A 457 -9.30 -2.43 13.64
CA SER A 457 -10.38 -2.79 14.56
C SER A 457 -9.85 -3.05 15.98
N GLY A 458 -10.68 -2.77 17.00
CA GLY A 458 -10.31 -2.95 18.40
C GLY A 458 -9.90 -4.38 18.76
N ALA A 459 -10.57 -5.40 18.21
CA ALA A 459 -10.21 -6.80 18.43
C ALA A 459 -8.81 -7.14 17.87
N PHE A 460 -8.48 -6.60 16.71
CA PHE A 460 -7.17 -6.81 16.08
C PHE A 460 -6.07 -6.06 16.83
N LEU A 461 -6.33 -4.81 17.24
CA LEU A 461 -5.39 -4.05 18.08
C LEU A 461 -5.14 -4.73 19.43
N ALA A 462 -6.16 -5.31 20.06
CA ALA A 462 -5.99 -6.05 21.33
C ALA A 462 -5.14 -7.31 21.15
N TYR A 463 -5.28 -8.03 20.04
CA TYR A 463 -4.38 -9.14 19.68
C TYR A 463 -2.94 -8.65 19.50
N LEU A 464 -2.76 -7.62 18.67
CA LEU A 464 -1.43 -7.06 18.40
C LEU A 464 -0.76 -6.59 19.69
N ASP A 465 -1.48 -5.90 20.57
CA ASP A 465 -0.94 -5.41 21.85
C ASP A 465 -0.35 -6.53 22.71
N ARG A 466 -1.09 -7.63 22.90
CA ARG A 466 -0.65 -8.79 23.68
C ARG A 466 0.60 -9.44 23.07
N GLN A 467 0.58 -9.66 21.76
CA GLN A 467 1.65 -10.33 21.05
C GLN A 467 2.91 -9.46 21.00
N TYR A 468 2.73 -8.17 20.76
CA TYR A 468 3.81 -7.20 20.68
C TYR A 468 4.50 -7.03 22.03
N ALA A 469 3.76 -7.08 23.14
CA ALA A 469 4.34 -7.13 24.49
C ALA A 469 5.26 -8.35 24.71
N LYS A 470 4.93 -9.52 24.13
CA LYS A 470 5.79 -10.70 24.17
C LYS A 470 7.08 -10.46 23.35
N LEU A 471 6.99 -9.82 22.19
CA LEU A 471 8.17 -9.45 21.39
C LEU A 471 9.07 -8.43 22.10
N GLU A 472 8.51 -7.44 22.80
CA GLU A 472 9.26 -6.48 23.63
C GLU A 472 10.02 -7.20 24.74
N ALA A 473 9.34 -8.08 25.48
CA ALA A 473 9.96 -8.88 26.54
C ALA A 473 11.10 -9.76 26.00
N PHE A 474 10.89 -10.44 24.88
CA PHE A 474 11.92 -11.25 24.24
C PHE A 474 13.10 -10.40 23.73
N THR A 475 12.84 -9.25 23.13
CA THR A 475 13.87 -8.32 22.64
C THR A 475 14.75 -7.83 23.79
N ALA A 476 14.15 -7.47 24.92
CA ALA A 476 14.88 -7.10 26.14
C ALA A 476 15.74 -8.26 26.69
N GLN A 477 15.20 -9.48 26.72
CA GLN A 477 15.97 -10.67 27.11
C GLN A 477 17.16 -10.93 26.18
N LEU A 478 16.96 -10.78 24.87
CA LEU A 478 18.01 -10.97 23.88
C LEU A 478 19.11 -9.91 24.01
N ALA A 479 18.74 -8.65 24.24
CA ALA A 479 19.68 -7.56 24.52
C ALA A 479 20.50 -7.79 25.81
N ALA A 480 19.95 -8.51 26.79
CA ALA A 480 20.63 -8.85 28.04
C ALA A 480 21.71 -9.95 27.88
N ARG A 481 21.65 -10.78 26.83
CA ARG A 481 22.50 -11.99 26.68
C ARG A 481 23.95 -11.67 26.30
N ARG A 482 24.87 -11.88 27.25
CA ARG A 482 26.32 -11.63 27.09
C ARG A 482 27.03 -12.35 25.92
N PRO A 483 26.72 -13.62 25.55
CA PRO A 483 27.42 -14.30 24.46
C PRO A 483 27.30 -13.56 23.12
N TYR A 484 26.17 -12.88 22.89
CA TYR A 484 25.81 -12.29 21.61
C TYR A 484 26.08 -10.79 21.52
N ARG A 485 26.15 -10.06 22.64
CA ARG A 485 26.47 -8.61 22.72
C ARG A 485 27.73 -8.17 21.98
N ARG A 486 28.57 -9.12 21.57
CA ARG A 486 29.81 -8.89 20.85
C ARG A 486 29.62 -8.64 19.36
N THR A 487 28.57 -9.16 18.75
CA THR A 487 28.33 -9.05 17.31
C THR A 487 26.86 -8.79 17.01
N PHE A 488 25.95 -9.02 17.95
CA PHE A 488 24.52 -8.86 17.77
C PHE A 488 23.96 -7.83 18.76
N THR A 489 23.12 -6.94 18.25
CA THR A 489 22.37 -5.96 19.03
C THR A 489 20.88 -6.21 18.83
N ALA A 490 20.15 -6.41 19.93
CA ALA A 490 18.69 -6.36 19.92
C ALA A 490 18.26 -4.98 20.40
N LEU A 491 17.47 -4.27 19.58
CA LEU A 491 17.02 -2.91 19.83
C LEU A 491 15.49 -2.86 19.81
N ASP A 492 14.92 -2.34 20.89
CA ASP A 492 13.49 -2.06 20.96
C ASP A 492 13.23 -0.59 20.59
N LEU A 493 12.51 -0.36 19.49
CA LEU A 493 12.07 0.97 19.08
C LEU A 493 10.56 1.17 19.26
N SER A 494 9.87 0.28 19.95
CA SER A 494 8.42 0.38 20.14
C SER A 494 7.97 1.72 20.70
N GLY A 495 8.67 2.20 21.73
CA GLY A 495 8.35 3.44 22.44
C GLY A 495 8.88 4.72 21.77
N ILE A 496 9.52 4.67 20.60
CA ILE A 496 10.19 5.84 20.01
C ILE A 496 9.23 7.01 19.73
N PHE A 497 7.95 6.73 19.53
CA PHE A 497 6.90 7.73 19.30
C PHE A 497 5.90 7.86 20.45
N CYS A 498 6.20 7.32 21.63
CA CYS A 498 5.26 7.25 22.76
C CYS A 498 4.62 8.60 23.10
N ASP A 499 5.42 9.66 23.18
CA ASP A 499 4.98 11.00 23.58
C ASP A 499 4.72 11.95 22.39
N ARG A 500 4.86 11.48 21.14
CA ARG A 500 4.64 12.32 19.95
C ARG A 500 3.15 12.62 19.78
N LYS A 501 2.79 13.90 19.59
CA LYS A 501 1.39 14.36 19.52
C LYS A 501 0.88 14.50 18.10
N GLU A 502 1.78 14.77 17.16
CA GLU A 502 1.49 14.89 15.73
C GLU A 502 1.01 13.55 15.17
N GLY A 503 0.32 13.60 14.03
CA GLY A 503 0.11 12.41 13.22
C GLY A 503 1.45 11.76 12.91
N THR A 504 1.54 10.45 13.05
CA THR A 504 2.76 9.68 12.87
C THR A 504 2.50 8.49 11.98
N PHE A 505 1.45 7.72 12.28
CA PHE A 505 1.12 6.51 11.54
C PHE A 505 -0.08 6.74 10.62
N TYR A 506 -0.02 6.17 9.42
CA TYR A 506 -1.17 6.11 8.51
C TYR A 506 -1.77 4.69 8.41
N ASP A 507 -1.11 3.68 8.98
CA ASP A 507 -1.69 2.39 9.33
C ASP A 507 -1.12 1.85 10.66
N ILE A 508 -1.12 0.54 10.92
CA ILE A 508 -0.60 -0.01 12.18
C ILE A 508 0.92 0.10 12.35
N VAL A 509 1.67 0.30 11.25
CA VAL A 509 3.14 0.14 11.22
C VAL A 509 3.85 1.20 10.40
N HIS A 510 3.26 1.65 9.29
CA HIS A 510 3.90 2.63 8.43
C HIS A 510 3.66 4.06 8.94
N TYR A 511 4.69 4.88 8.81
CA TYR A 511 4.76 6.18 9.43
C TYR A 511 5.27 7.26 8.48
N ASP A 512 4.98 8.52 8.82
CA ASP A 512 5.26 9.69 7.99
C ASP A 512 6.76 10.03 7.84
N ASP A 513 7.05 10.98 6.96
CA ASP A 513 8.43 11.39 6.66
C ASP A 513 9.20 11.90 7.89
N PRO A 514 8.65 12.80 8.74
CA PRO A 514 9.32 13.18 9.98
C PRO A 514 9.57 12.00 10.93
N ALA A 515 8.63 11.06 11.05
CA ALA A 515 8.83 9.84 11.85
C ALA A 515 9.94 8.97 11.31
N ARG A 516 10.01 8.82 9.98
CA ARG A 516 11.07 8.06 9.31
C ARG A 516 12.43 8.70 9.51
N GLU A 517 12.52 10.03 9.56
CA GLU A 517 13.76 10.75 9.90
C GLU A 517 14.23 10.46 11.34
N ILE A 518 13.31 10.45 12.31
CA ILE A 518 13.61 10.13 13.71
C ILE A 518 14.16 8.70 13.83
N VAL A 519 13.49 7.73 13.20
CA VAL A 519 13.92 6.32 13.19
C VAL A 519 15.27 6.19 12.49
N ALA A 520 15.45 6.79 11.30
CA ALA A 520 16.72 6.77 10.57
C ALA A 520 17.88 7.33 11.40
N THR A 521 17.66 8.43 12.11
CA THR A 521 18.66 9.05 12.98
C THR A 521 19.07 8.12 14.11
N ARG A 522 18.10 7.48 14.78
CA ARG A 522 18.39 6.50 15.83
C ARG A 522 19.18 5.32 15.27
N LEU A 523 18.76 4.76 14.13
CA LEU A 523 19.41 3.61 13.51
C LEU A 523 20.83 3.92 13.02
N ALA A 524 21.07 5.10 12.46
CA ALA A 524 22.40 5.54 12.04
C ALA A 524 23.38 5.62 13.23
N ALA A 525 22.91 6.07 14.41
CA ALA A 525 23.73 6.07 15.62
C ALA A 525 24.12 4.65 16.08
N GLU A 526 23.17 3.70 16.02
CA GLU A 526 23.43 2.29 16.36
C GLU A 526 24.41 1.63 15.38
N ILE A 527 24.30 1.95 14.08
CA ILE A 527 25.25 1.50 13.06
C ILE A 527 26.67 1.98 13.39
N ARG A 528 26.85 3.28 13.66
CA ARG A 528 28.17 3.82 14.01
C ARG A 528 28.74 3.13 15.24
N GLY A 529 27.93 2.94 16.28
CA GLY A 529 28.34 2.23 17.48
C GLY A 529 28.78 0.78 17.21
N ALA A 530 28.07 0.06 16.35
CA ALA A 530 28.41 -1.31 15.97
C ALA A 530 29.71 -1.38 15.15
N LEU A 531 29.92 -0.45 14.21
CA LEU A 531 31.15 -0.35 13.42
C LEU A 531 32.38 -0.03 14.30
N ASP A 532 32.24 0.90 15.24
CA ASP A 532 33.31 1.29 16.17
C ASP A 532 33.74 0.10 17.05
N GLN A 533 32.76 -0.66 17.56
CA GLN A 533 33.01 -1.86 18.34
C GLN A 533 33.69 -2.97 17.53
N ALA A 534 33.35 -3.11 16.24
CA ALA A 534 34.00 -4.06 15.35
C ALA A 534 35.46 -3.65 15.05
N CYS A 535 35.72 -2.38 14.77
CA CYS A 535 37.05 -1.84 14.46
C CYS A 535 38.04 -2.00 15.63
N ALA A 536 37.61 -1.69 16.86
CA ALA A 536 38.40 -1.83 18.08
C ALA A 536 38.90 -3.27 18.34
N ARG A 537 38.35 -4.26 17.64
CA ARG A 537 38.67 -5.67 17.85
C ARG A 537 39.72 -6.21 16.89
N THR A 538 40.13 -5.45 15.88
CA THR A 538 41.18 -5.85 14.93
C THR A 538 42.53 -6.02 15.65
N PRO A 539 43.38 -7.00 15.26
CA PRO A 539 44.69 -7.20 15.88
C PRO A 539 45.57 -5.94 15.86
N LEU A 540 45.51 -5.17 14.76
CA LEU A 540 46.22 -3.89 14.59
C LEU A 540 45.76 -2.81 15.58
N ALA A 541 44.46 -2.71 15.86
CA ALA A 541 43.93 -1.76 16.85
C ALA A 541 44.35 -2.13 18.29
N ARG A 542 44.39 -3.44 18.62
CA ARG A 542 44.88 -3.90 19.93
C ARG A 542 46.36 -3.60 20.13
N VAL A 543 47.18 -3.77 19.09
CA VAL A 543 48.61 -3.41 19.12
C VAL A 543 48.80 -1.90 19.28
N ARG A 544 48.00 -1.07 18.59
CA ARG A 544 48.01 0.40 18.78
C ARG A 544 47.64 0.82 20.21
N HIS A 545 46.66 0.17 20.83
CA HIS A 545 46.26 0.45 22.21
C HIS A 545 47.33 0.01 23.24
N LEU A 546 47.99 -1.13 23.01
CA LEU A 546 49.12 -1.60 23.83
C LEU A 546 50.34 -0.66 23.72
N LEU A 547 50.66 -0.18 22.52
CA LEU A 547 51.78 0.74 22.29
C LEU A 547 51.48 2.17 22.75
N GLY A 548 50.22 2.61 22.70
CA GLY A 548 49.77 3.91 23.23
C GLY A 548 49.73 3.97 24.76
N GLY A 549 49.53 2.84 25.43
CA GLY A 549 49.59 2.71 26.89
C GLY A 549 51.01 2.70 27.47
N LEU A 550 52.04 2.47 26.65
CA LEU A 550 53.46 2.49 27.03
C LEU A 550 54.10 3.89 26.91
N ARG A 551 53.33 4.92 26.55
CA ARG A 551 53.77 6.33 26.47
C ARG A 551 53.05 7.24 27.49
N ARG A 552 52.67 6.72 28.65
CA ARG A 552 52.26 7.54 29.80
C ARG A 552 53.17 7.31 30.99
#